data_AF-A0A7X8Q9H8-F1
#
_entry.id   AF-A0A7X8Q9H8-F1
#
_cell.length_a   1.000
_cell.length_b   1.000
_cell.length_c   1.000
_cell.angle_alpha   90.00
_cell.angle_beta   90.00
_cell.angle_gamma   90.00
#
_symmetry.space_group_name_H-M   'P 1'
#
loop_
_entity.id
_entity.type
_entity.pdbx_description
1 polymer ?
#
loop_
_entity_poly.entity_id
_entity_poly.type
_entity_poly.pdbx_seq_one_letter_code
_entity_poly.pdbx_strand_id
1 'polypeptide(L)'
;MSEPKVFKASAESKAKAKQFRLFALLAWFIAIAGEVFAILKLIKDETMVWLIVAIVVILILSIVGSVLWKKANRLDPASEKNKFKFFVQNQLGAILAVLAFLPLVIFIFASKNTSKSTKGITGAIAVVALLAATIVGIDFNPPSIEKYSKEIQAQTDSLKQINHGVDHVYWTRGGSKYHIFKDCQHIKNRDILEGTVKDAWESNPNIKDNDLSELCKTCKNRAERENAKEAEQVIEAVK
;
A
#
# COMPACT_ATOMS: atom_id res chain seq x y z
N MET A 1 14.19 -18.33 23.77
CA MET A 1 13.71 -17.25 22.90
C MET A 1 13.09 -17.92 21.67
N SER A 2 11.77 -17.87 21.51
CA SER A 2 11.10 -18.39 20.32
C SER A 2 11.57 -17.62 19.08
N GLU A 3 11.90 -18.31 17.98
CA GLU A 3 12.29 -17.69 16.72
C GLU A 3 11.26 -16.63 16.28
N PRO A 4 11.69 -15.46 15.78
CA PRO A 4 10.75 -14.44 15.30
C PRO A 4 9.90 -15.02 14.18
N LYS A 5 8.57 -15.00 14.35
CA LYS A 5 7.64 -15.52 13.35
C LYS A 5 7.74 -14.66 12.09
N VAL A 6 8.32 -15.23 11.03
CA VAL A 6 8.44 -14.55 9.74
C VAL A 6 7.05 -14.33 9.13
N PHE A 7 6.77 -13.10 8.72
CA PHE A 7 5.53 -12.74 8.07
C PHE A 7 5.32 -13.57 6.79
N LYS A 8 4.14 -14.20 6.70
CA LYS A 8 3.70 -14.94 5.54
C LYS A 8 2.26 -14.56 5.24
N ALA A 9 2.07 -13.88 4.12
CA ALA A 9 0.76 -13.45 3.65
C ALA A 9 -0.20 -14.64 3.50
N SER A 10 -1.45 -14.43 3.93
CA SER A 10 -2.55 -15.38 3.75
C SER A 10 -2.81 -15.69 2.27
N ALA A 11 -3.45 -16.83 2.01
CA ALA A 11 -3.84 -17.23 0.65
C ALA A 11 -4.76 -16.18 -0.01
N GLU A 12 -5.68 -15.60 0.76
CA GLU A 12 -6.56 -14.52 0.30
C GLU A 12 -5.78 -13.26 -0.09
N SER A 13 -4.84 -12.82 0.74
CA SER A 13 -4.00 -11.65 0.45
C SER A 13 -3.18 -11.85 -0.82
N LYS A 14 -2.61 -13.05 -1.01
CA LYS A 14 -1.87 -13.41 -2.23
C LYS A 14 -2.76 -13.42 -3.47
N ALA A 15 -3.98 -13.95 -3.37
CA ALA A 15 -4.94 -13.96 -4.48
C ALA A 15 -5.31 -12.53 -4.89
N LYS A 16 -5.66 -11.68 -3.92
CA LYS A 16 -5.94 -10.25 -4.16
C LYS A 16 -4.74 -9.51 -4.75
N ALA A 17 -3.54 -9.74 -4.22
CA ALA A 17 -2.30 -9.16 -4.76
C ALA A 17 -2.09 -9.55 -6.22
N LYS A 18 -2.32 -10.82 -6.58
CA LYS A 18 -2.22 -11.30 -7.96
C LYS A 18 -3.23 -10.60 -8.89
N GLN A 19 -4.48 -10.44 -8.44
CA GLN A 19 -5.50 -9.70 -9.21
C GLN A 19 -5.11 -8.24 -9.42
N PHE A 20 -4.66 -7.54 -8.37
CA PHE A 20 -4.21 -6.15 -8.51
C PHE A 20 -3.00 -6.00 -9.42
N ARG A 21 -2.02 -6.92 -9.36
CA ARG A 21 -0.88 -6.93 -10.30
C ARG A 21 -1.35 -7.11 -11.75
N LEU A 22 -2.29 -8.02 -12.00
CA LEU A 22 -2.84 -8.25 -13.33
C LEU A 22 -3.53 -6.98 -13.87
N PHE A 23 -4.40 -6.36 -13.07
CA PHE A 23 -5.08 -5.13 -13.48
C PHE A 23 -4.11 -3.96 -13.66
N ALA A 24 -3.07 -3.87 -12.82
CA ALA A 24 -2.03 -2.86 -12.97
C ALA A 24 -1.26 -3.02 -14.29
N LEU A 25 -0.83 -4.25 -14.60
CA LEU A 25 -0.14 -4.56 -15.86
C LEU A 25 -1.05 -4.30 -17.07
N LEU A 26 -2.33 -4.63 -16.99
CA LEU A 26 -3.30 -4.34 -18.05
C LEU A 26 -3.46 -2.82 -18.25
N ALA A 27 -3.58 -2.05 -17.18
CA ALA A 27 -3.70 -0.59 -17.25
C ALA A 27 -2.47 0.03 -17.92
N TRP A 28 -1.26 -0.39 -17.53
CA TRP A 28 -0.02 0.08 -18.19
C TRP A 28 0.09 -0.37 -19.64
N PHE A 29 -0.32 -1.60 -19.96
CA PHE A 29 -0.34 -2.08 -21.34
C PHE A 29 -1.25 -1.21 -22.22
N ILE A 30 -2.46 -0.88 -21.75
CA ILE A 30 -3.38 0.01 -22.45
C ILE A 30 -2.80 1.43 -22.55
N ALA A 31 -2.14 1.92 -21.51
CA ALA A 31 -1.48 3.22 -21.52
C ALA A 31 -0.39 3.30 -22.59
N ILE A 32 0.49 2.30 -22.67
CA ILE A 32 1.57 2.21 -23.67
C ILE A 32 0.99 2.04 -25.09
N ALA A 33 -0.06 1.24 -25.27
CA ALA A 33 -0.73 1.14 -26.56
C ALA A 33 -1.34 2.49 -27.00
N GLY A 34 -1.96 3.22 -26.06
CA GLY A 34 -2.46 4.57 -26.26
C GLY A 34 -1.34 5.57 -26.59
N GLU A 35 -0.18 5.42 -25.95
CA GLU A 35 1.03 6.21 -26.23
C GLU A 35 1.49 6.01 -27.68
N VAL A 36 1.65 4.76 -28.11
CA VAL A 36 2.03 4.42 -29.49
C VAL A 36 1.01 4.98 -30.48
N PHE A 37 -0.30 4.85 -30.20
CA PHE A 37 -1.33 5.45 -31.03
C PHE A 37 -1.20 6.97 -31.12
N ALA A 38 -0.98 7.65 -30.00
CA ALA A 38 -0.81 9.09 -29.94
C ALA A 38 0.40 9.54 -30.78
N ILE A 39 1.54 8.84 -30.66
CA ILE A 39 2.75 9.09 -31.44
C ILE A 39 2.46 8.98 -32.94
N LEU A 40 1.80 7.90 -33.37
CA LEU A 40 1.60 7.61 -34.78
C LEU A 40 0.51 8.48 -35.43
N LYS A 41 -0.48 8.96 -34.68
CA LYS A 41 -1.69 9.58 -35.26
C LYS A 41 -1.97 11.00 -34.78
N LEU A 42 -1.55 11.40 -33.58
CA LEU A 42 -2.03 12.63 -32.93
C LEU A 42 -1.00 13.76 -32.84
N ILE A 43 0.28 13.52 -33.15
CA ILE A 43 1.31 14.57 -33.13
C ILE A 43 1.25 15.43 -34.40
N LYS A 44 0.20 16.26 -34.49
CA LYS A 44 -0.07 17.23 -35.55
C LYS A 44 -0.84 18.43 -34.97
N ASP A 45 -0.81 19.56 -35.67
CA ASP A 45 -1.52 20.77 -35.24
C ASP A 45 -3.05 20.58 -35.19
N GLU A 46 -3.62 19.94 -36.22
CA GLU A 46 -5.07 19.70 -36.33
C GLU A 46 -5.64 18.77 -35.24
N THR A 47 -4.80 17.92 -34.64
CA THR A 47 -5.18 16.93 -33.61
C THR A 47 -4.70 17.29 -32.21
N MET A 48 -4.25 18.52 -31.98
CA MET A 48 -3.70 18.97 -30.69
C MET A 48 -4.62 18.64 -29.51
N VAL A 49 -5.92 18.91 -29.63
CA VAL A 49 -6.89 18.64 -28.56
C VAL A 49 -6.95 17.14 -28.25
N TRP A 50 -6.98 16.29 -29.29
CA TRP A 50 -6.98 14.83 -29.12
C TRP A 50 -5.67 14.30 -28.54
N LEU A 51 -4.53 14.92 -28.87
CA LEU A 51 -3.25 14.59 -28.25
C LEU A 51 -3.27 14.89 -26.75
N ILE A 52 -3.83 16.04 -26.33
CA ILE A 52 -3.97 16.39 -24.91
C ILE A 52 -4.90 15.41 -24.21
N VAL A 53 -6.05 15.07 -24.81
CA VAL A 53 -6.97 14.07 -24.26
C VAL A 53 -6.27 12.71 -24.10
N ALA A 54 -5.49 12.28 -25.09
CA ALA A 54 -4.71 11.04 -25.00
C ALA A 54 -3.69 11.08 -23.85
N ILE A 55 -2.96 12.19 -23.70
CA ILE A 55 -2.01 12.39 -22.58
C ILE A 55 -2.72 12.25 -21.22
N VAL A 56 -3.90 12.86 -21.07
CA VAL A 56 -4.68 12.77 -19.81
C VAL A 56 -5.17 11.34 -19.55
N VAL A 57 -5.65 10.63 -20.58
CA VAL A 57 -6.08 9.23 -20.44
C VAL A 57 -4.92 8.31 -20.06
N ILE A 58 -3.76 8.47 -20.72
CA ILE A 58 -2.52 7.74 -20.39
C ILE A 58 -2.10 8.03 -18.95
N LEU A 59 -2.22 9.28 -18.49
CA LEU A 59 -1.87 9.68 -17.11
C LEU A 59 -2.74 8.95 -16.10
N ILE A 60 -4.06 8.94 -16.31
CA ILE A 60 -5.01 8.25 -15.44
C ILE A 60 -4.69 6.76 -15.38
N LEU A 61 -4.50 6.11 -16.53
CA LEU A 61 -4.19 4.67 -16.59
C LEU A 61 -2.86 4.35 -15.90
N SER A 62 -1.84 5.17 -16.12
CA SER A 62 -0.51 5.02 -15.50
C SER A 62 -0.57 5.16 -13.98
N ILE A 63 -1.31 6.16 -13.47
CA ILE A 63 -1.55 6.35 -12.03
C ILE A 63 -2.34 5.18 -11.44
N VAL A 64 -3.42 4.74 -12.10
CA VAL A 64 -4.23 3.61 -11.64
C VAL A 64 -3.37 2.34 -11.56
N GLY A 65 -2.55 2.07 -12.58
CA GLY A 65 -1.61 0.95 -12.58
C GLY A 65 -0.66 1.01 -11.38
N SER A 66 -0.03 2.16 -11.15
CA SER A 66 0.88 2.39 -10.03
C SER A 66 0.22 2.23 -8.66
N VAL A 67 -1.00 2.75 -8.49
CA VAL A 67 -1.75 2.62 -7.23
C VAL A 67 -2.12 1.15 -6.97
N LEU A 68 -2.62 0.43 -7.98
CA LEU A 68 -2.96 -0.99 -7.85
C LEU A 68 -1.73 -1.84 -7.55
N TRP A 69 -0.60 -1.56 -8.19
CA TRP A 69 0.66 -2.26 -7.94
C TRP A 69 1.15 -2.04 -6.50
N LYS A 70 1.11 -0.80 -5.99
CA LYS A 70 1.44 -0.48 -4.59
C LYS A 70 0.52 -1.17 -3.59
N LYS A 71 -0.77 -1.29 -3.88
CA LYS A 71 -1.72 -2.06 -3.07
C LYS A 71 -1.37 -3.55 -3.06
N ALA A 72 -1.01 -4.12 -4.21
CA ALA A 72 -0.57 -5.50 -4.30
C ALA A 72 0.71 -5.76 -3.48
N ASN A 73 1.66 -4.84 -3.50
CA ASN A 73 2.90 -4.96 -2.74
C ASN A 73 2.69 -4.92 -1.24
N ARG A 74 1.72 -4.14 -0.74
CA ARG A 74 1.34 -4.16 0.67
C ARG A 74 0.72 -5.50 1.06
N LEU A 75 -0.06 -6.12 0.18
CA LEU A 75 -0.67 -7.43 0.44
C LEU A 75 0.34 -8.59 0.41
N ASP A 76 1.29 -8.56 -0.52
CA ASP A 76 2.29 -9.61 -0.74
C ASP A 76 3.68 -8.98 -1.01
N PRO A 77 4.37 -8.51 0.03
CA PRO A 77 5.64 -7.80 -0.11
C PRO A 77 6.80 -8.75 -0.47
N ALA A 78 7.82 -8.18 -1.09
CA ALA A 78 9.10 -8.86 -1.26
C ALA A 78 9.91 -8.86 0.05
N SER A 79 10.82 -9.81 0.19
CA SER A 79 11.85 -9.78 1.24
C SER A 79 13.00 -8.88 0.81
N GLU A 80 13.49 -8.04 1.73
CA GLU A 80 14.68 -7.20 1.54
C GLU A 80 15.95 -8.03 1.27
N LYS A 81 15.97 -9.30 1.72
CA LYS A 81 17.08 -10.22 1.43
C LYS A 81 17.23 -10.47 -0.07
N ASN A 82 16.13 -10.46 -0.83
CA ASN A 82 16.16 -10.50 -2.29
C ASN A 82 16.10 -9.07 -2.84
N LYS A 83 17.26 -8.39 -2.83
CA LYS A 83 17.39 -6.98 -3.24
C LYS A 83 16.81 -6.69 -4.63
N PHE A 84 17.06 -7.58 -5.60
CA PHE A 84 16.56 -7.40 -6.97
C PHE A 84 15.04 -7.43 -7.01
N LYS A 85 14.42 -8.49 -6.46
CA LYS A 85 12.96 -8.60 -6.40
C LYS A 85 12.35 -7.44 -5.61
N PHE A 86 12.95 -7.09 -4.48
CA PHE A 86 12.50 -5.97 -3.64
C PHE A 86 12.53 -4.64 -4.39
N PHE A 87 13.62 -4.34 -5.09
CA PHE A 87 13.75 -3.13 -5.89
C PHE A 87 12.72 -3.09 -7.02
N VAL A 88 12.71 -4.11 -7.88
CA VAL A 88 11.82 -4.16 -9.05
C VAL A 88 10.37 -4.08 -8.59
N GLN A 89 9.98 -4.90 -7.61
CA GLN A 89 8.61 -4.91 -7.14
C GLN A 89 8.17 -3.56 -6.59
N ASN A 90 9.01 -2.83 -5.86
CA ASN A 90 8.61 -1.56 -5.25
C ASN A 90 8.75 -0.34 -6.18
N GLN A 91 9.64 -0.40 -7.19
CA GLN A 91 9.87 0.71 -8.13
C GLN A 91 9.25 0.50 -9.51
N LEU A 92 8.60 -0.65 -9.77
CA LEU A 92 8.00 -0.96 -11.07
C LEU A 92 7.00 0.12 -11.51
N GLY A 93 6.24 0.69 -10.57
CA GLY A 93 5.27 1.74 -10.91
C GLY A 93 5.92 2.97 -11.54
N ALA A 94 7.05 3.41 -10.99
CA ALA A 94 7.82 4.52 -11.55
C ALA A 94 8.43 4.16 -12.92
N ILE A 95 8.99 2.96 -13.05
CA ILE A 95 9.60 2.49 -14.30
C ILE A 95 8.56 2.47 -15.43
N LEU A 96 7.39 1.86 -15.17
CA LEU A 96 6.32 1.74 -16.16
C LEU A 96 5.66 3.09 -16.46
N ALA A 97 5.57 3.99 -15.48
CA ALA A 97 5.11 5.35 -15.70
C ALA A 97 6.05 6.14 -16.63
N VAL A 98 7.37 6.01 -16.45
CA VAL A 98 8.36 6.62 -17.36
C VAL A 98 8.24 6.02 -18.76
N LEU A 99 8.12 4.70 -18.86
CA LEU A 99 7.99 4.01 -20.14
C LEU A 99 6.73 4.44 -20.93
N ALA A 100 5.62 4.75 -20.24
CA ALA A 100 4.36 5.16 -20.87
C ALA A 100 4.32 6.62 -21.35
N PHE A 101 5.35 7.43 -21.06
CA PHE A 101 5.35 8.85 -21.37
C PHE A 101 6.64 9.35 -22.03
N LEU A 102 7.80 8.78 -21.69
CA LEU A 102 9.08 9.27 -22.15
C LEU A 102 9.20 9.22 -23.68
N PRO A 103 8.84 8.12 -24.38
CA PRO A 103 8.79 8.12 -25.84
C PRO A 103 7.89 9.24 -26.39
N LEU A 104 6.66 9.39 -25.90
CA LEU A 104 5.74 10.43 -26.36
C LEU A 104 6.33 11.84 -26.20
N VAL A 105 6.93 12.15 -25.06
CA VAL A 105 7.61 13.44 -24.81
C VAL A 105 8.70 13.68 -25.86
N ILE A 106 9.57 12.68 -26.11
CA ILE A 106 10.63 12.78 -27.11
C ILE A 106 10.05 13.03 -28.50
N PHE A 107 9.02 12.28 -28.90
CA PHE A 107 8.41 12.40 -30.23
C PHE A 107 7.66 13.72 -30.43
N ILE A 108 7.03 14.29 -29.39
CA ILE A 108 6.43 15.62 -29.45
C ILE A 108 7.50 16.66 -29.79
N PHE A 109 8.62 16.67 -29.07
CA PHE A 109 9.68 17.65 -29.31
C PHE A 109 10.44 17.43 -30.61
N ALA A 110 10.60 16.17 -31.04
CA ALA A 110 11.23 15.80 -32.31
C ALA A 110 10.34 16.02 -33.53
N SER A 111 9.02 16.21 -33.36
CA SER A 111 8.08 16.32 -34.48
C SER A 111 8.35 17.51 -35.39
N LYS A 112 8.28 17.28 -36.70
CA LYS A 112 8.31 18.32 -37.74
C LYS A 112 6.92 18.75 -38.20
N ASN A 113 5.88 18.03 -37.79
CA ASN A 113 4.50 18.20 -38.27
C ASN A 113 3.65 19.08 -37.33
N THR A 114 4.29 19.78 -36.40
CA THR A 114 3.65 20.60 -35.38
C THR A 114 4.30 21.97 -35.32
N SER A 115 3.49 23.02 -35.21
CA SER A 115 3.95 24.38 -34.95
C SER A 115 4.72 24.47 -33.62
N LYS A 116 5.53 25.54 -33.46
CA LYS A 116 6.27 25.80 -32.22
C LYS A 116 5.33 25.96 -31.01
N SER A 117 4.16 26.55 -31.22
CA SER A 117 3.15 26.78 -30.17
C SER A 117 2.55 25.44 -29.69
N THR A 118 2.04 24.63 -30.63
CA THR A 118 1.48 23.31 -30.34
C THR A 118 2.49 22.44 -29.59
N LYS A 119 3.71 22.34 -30.12
CA LYS A 119 4.80 21.57 -29.50
C LYS A 119 5.12 22.05 -28.09
N GLY A 120 5.17 23.38 -27.88
CA GLY A 120 5.41 23.97 -26.57
C GLY A 120 4.33 23.57 -25.56
N ILE A 121 3.06 23.69 -25.94
CA ILE A 121 1.93 23.40 -25.06
C ILE A 121 1.82 21.90 -24.78
N THR A 122 1.76 21.06 -25.81
CA THR A 122 1.58 19.61 -25.63
C THR A 122 2.81 18.97 -25.00
N GLY A 123 4.00 19.46 -25.34
CA GLY A 123 5.27 19.01 -24.75
C GLY A 123 5.34 19.34 -23.26
N ALA A 124 4.96 20.56 -22.86
CA ALA A 124 4.90 20.94 -21.45
C ALA A 124 3.91 20.08 -20.66
N ILE A 125 2.70 19.86 -21.18
CA ILE A 125 1.69 19.00 -20.54
C ILE A 125 2.22 17.56 -20.41
N ALA A 126 2.84 17.02 -21.46
CA ALA A 126 3.40 15.66 -21.42
C ALA A 126 4.54 15.53 -20.40
N VAL A 127 5.42 16.53 -20.25
CA VAL A 127 6.48 16.55 -19.24
C VAL A 127 5.89 16.59 -17.82
N VAL A 128 4.89 17.44 -17.58
CA VAL A 128 4.20 17.49 -16.28
C VAL A 128 3.53 16.15 -15.96
N ALA A 129 2.86 15.54 -16.95
CA ALA A 129 2.25 14.22 -16.80
C ALA A 129 3.27 13.13 -16.48
N LEU A 130 4.41 13.10 -17.19
CA LEU A 130 5.52 12.19 -16.93
C LEU A 130 6.02 12.30 -15.48
N LEU A 131 6.27 13.53 -15.01
CA LEU A 131 6.75 13.76 -13.65
C LEU A 131 5.72 13.35 -12.61
N ALA A 132 4.46 13.74 -12.79
CA ALA A 132 3.37 13.38 -11.88
C ALA A 132 3.18 11.85 -11.80
N ALA A 133 3.12 11.16 -12.94
CA ALA A 133 2.98 9.71 -13.01
C ALA A 133 4.18 9.00 -12.36
N THR A 134 5.40 9.48 -12.61
CA THR A 134 6.63 8.91 -12.04
C THR A 134 6.64 9.06 -10.52
N ILE A 135 6.36 10.26 -10.00
CA ILE A 135 6.33 10.51 -8.54
C ILE A 135 5.27 9.63 -7.86
N VAL A 136 4.09 9.49 -8.46
CA VAL A 136 3.04 8.59 -7.95
C VAL A 136 3.47 7.12 -8.02
N GLY A 137 4.27 6.75 -9.03
CA GLY A 137 4.81 5.41 -9.24
C GLY A 137 5.89 5.00 -8.24
N ILE A 138 6.58 5.95 -7.61
CA ILE A 138 7.60 5.67 -6.58
C ILE A 138 6.90 5.21 -5.29
N ASP A 139 7.37 4.09 -4.72
CA ASP A 139 7.02 3.70 -3.35
C ASP A 139 8.11 4.17 -2.38
N PHE A 140 7.87 5.29 -1.72
CA PHE A 140 8.80 5.92 -0.76
C PHE A 140 8.88 5.17 0.58
N ASN A 141 7.88 4.35 0.90
CA ASN A 141 7.85 3.52 2.10
C ASN A 141 7.56 2.08 1.70
N PRO A 142 8.51 1.41 1.02
CA PRO A 142 8.30 0.10 0.43
C PRO A 142 8.03 -0.95 1.52
N PRO A 143 6.97 -1.77 1.38
CA PRO A 143 6.68 -2.83 2.34
C PRO A 143 7.67 -4.00 2.17
N SER A 144 8.07 -4.61 3.29
CA SER A 144 8.93 -5.80 3.28
C SER A 144 8.44 -6.86 4.26
N ILE A 145 8.81 -8.12 3.98
CA ILE A 145 8.55 -9.23 4.91
C ILE A 145 9.22 -8.93 6.26
N GLU A 146 10.43 -8.39 6.26
CA GLU A 146 11.20 -8.06 7.45
C GLU A 146 10.54 -6.94 8.27
N LYS A 147 10.08 -5.86 7.62
CA LYS A 147 9.36 -4.75 8.26
C LYS A 147 8.08 -5.26 8.93
N TYR A 148 7.26 -6.01 8.20
CA TYR A 148 6.01 -6.57 8.75
C TYR A 148 6.26 -7.59 9.86
N SER A 149 7.29 -8.43 9.74
CA SER A 149 7.65 -9.38 10.80
C SER A 149 8.02 -8.63 12.09
N LYS A 150 8.82 -7.56 11.99
CA LYS A 150 9.23 -6.75 13.14
C LYS A 150 8.04 -6.05 13.80
N GLU A 151 7.16 -5.44 13.01
CA GLU A 151 5.99 -4.71 13.53
C GLU A 151 5.00 -5.64 14.23
N ILE A 152 4.65 -6.76 13.59
CA ILE A 152 3.72 -7.75 14.15
C ILE A 152 4.32 -8.37 15.41
N GLN A 153 5.62 -8.70 15.41
CA GLN A 153 6.28 -9.27 16.58
C GLN A 153 6.32 -8.28 17.74
N ALA A 154 6.72 -7.03 17.51
CA ALA A 154 6.76 -6.00 18.55
C ALA A 154 5.37 -5.77 19.18
N GLN A 155 4.31 -5.74 18.37
CA GLN A 155 2.94 -5.60 18.85
C GLN A 155 2.48 -6.84 19.61
N THR A 156 2.78 -8.04 19.11
CA THR A 156 2.44 -9.30 19.77
C THR A 156 3.12 -9.40 21.13
N ASP A 157 4.41 -9.06 21.23
CA ASP A 157 5.16 -9.13 22.48
C ASP A 157 4.65 -8.09 23.49
N SER A 158 4.40 -6.86 23.04
CA SER A 158 3.81 -5.81 23.88
C SER A 158 2.43 -6.21 24.41
N LEU A 159 1.62 -6.86 23.57
CA LEU A 159 0.30 -7.34 23.96
C LEU A 159 0.38 -8.45 24.99
N LYS A 160 1.25 -9.43 24.77
CA LYS A 160 1.44 -10.57 25.67
C LYS A 160 1.87 -10.16 27.07
N GLN A 161 2.65 -9.09 27.21
CA GLN A 161 3.06 -8.55 28.50
C GLN A 161 1.88 -8.07 29.37
N ILE A 162 0.80 -7.59 28.74
CA ILE A 162 -0.36 -7.04 29.45
C ILE A 162 -1.61 -7.92 29.36
N ASN A 163 -1.56 -9.00 28.60
CA ASN A 163 -2.68 -9.90 28.31
C ASN A 163 -2.33 -11.37 28.64
N HIS A 164 -1.65 -11.60 29.77
CA HIS A 164 -1.30 -12.93 30.30
C HIS A 164 -0.63 -13.89 29.29
N GLY A 165 0.22 -13.35 28.40
CA GLY A 165 0.90 -14.15 27.38
C GLY A 165 0.06 -14.52 26.16
N VAL A 166 -1.18 -14.04 26.06
CA VAL A 166 -2.13 -14.33 24.98
C VAL A 166 -2.15 -13.21 23.94
N ASP A 167 -2.19 -13.56 22.65
CA ASP A 167 -2.21 -12.63 21.50
C ASP A 167 -3.61 -12.47 20.86
N HIS A 168 -4.66 -12.90 21.57
CA HIS A 168 -6.04 -12.80 21.15
C HIS A 168 -6.53 -11.36 21.23
N VAL A 169 -7.13 -10.89 20.14
CA VAL A 169 -7.64 -9.54 19.99
C VAL A 169 -8.98 -9.51 19.25
N TYR A 170 -9.67 -8.39 19.38
CA TYR A 170 -10.92 -8.03 18.76
C TYR A 170 -10.73 -6.76 17.92
N TRP A 171 -11.38 -6.68 16.76
CA TRP A 171 -11.35 -5.47 15.93
C TRP A 171 -12.65 -5.33 15.14
N THR A 172 -12.83 -4.18 14.48
CA THR A 172 -13.96 -3.93 13.59
C THR A 172 -13.42 -3.57 12.21
N ARG A 173 -14.15 -3.88 11.14
CA ARG A 173 -13.68 -3.66 9.75
C ARG A 173 -13.29 -2.21 9.44
N GLY A 174 -13.98 -1.24 10.05
CA GLY A 174 -13.70 0.19 9.89
C GLY A 174 -12.83 0.80 10.99
N GLY A 175 -12.41 0.03 11.99
CA GLY A 175 -11.56 0.51 13.08
C GLY A 175 -10.09 0.47 12.72
N SER A 176 -9.28 1.39 13.25
CA SER A 176 -7.82 1.45 13.06
C SER A 176 -7.02 0.86 14.22
N LYS A 177 -7.71 0.26 15.21
CA LYS A 177 -7.10 -0.30 16.43
C LYS A 177 -7.69 -1.67 16.72
N TYR A 178 -6.89 -2.53 17.34
CA TYR A 178 -7.35 -3.77 17.94
C TYR A 178 -7.57 -3.59 19.45
N HIS A 179 -8.34 -4.50 20.03
CA HIS A 179 -8.86 -4.46 21.39
C HIS A 179 -8.63 -5.82 22.05
N ILE A 180 -8.40 -5.88 23.36
CA ILE A 180 -8.31 -7.16 24.10
C ILE A 180 -9.60 -7.49 24.85
N PHE A 181 -10.53 -6.53 24.93
CA PHE A 181 -11.81 -6.70 25.60
C PHE A 181 -12.95 -6.53 24.61
N LYS A 182 -13.78 -7.57 24.46
CA LYS A 182 -14.94 -7.58 23.56
C LYS A 182 -16.00 -6.54 23.93
N ASP A 183 -16.12 -6.24 25.23
CA ASP A 183 -17.04 -5.26 25.80
C ASP A 183 -16.52 -3.81 25.76
N CYS A 184 -15.36 -3.56 25.13
CA CYS A 184 -14.78 -2.24 25.05
C CYS A 184 -15.78 -1.26 24.40
N GLN A 185 -15.99 -0.10 25.05
CA GLN A 185 -16.96 0.91 24.63
C GLN A 185 -16.85 1.36 23.17
N HIS A 186 -15.65 1.26 22.58
CA HIS A 186 -15.39 1.66 21.19
C HIS A 186 -15.88 0.64 20.15
N ILE A 187 -16.12 -0.61 20.56
CA ILE A 187 -16.49 -1.72 19.65
C ILE A 187 -17.73 -2.51 20.07
N LYS A 188 -18.19 -2.40 21.33
CA LYS A 188 -19.24 -3.26 21.93
C LYS A 188 -20.58 -3.33 21.18
N ASN A 189 -20.88 -2.36 20.31
CA ASN A 189 -22.11 -2.30 19.50
C ASN A 189 -21.83 -2.29 17.99
N ARG A 190 -20.73 -2.91 17.55
CA ARG A 190 -20.30 -2.98 16.15
C ARG A 190 -20.14 -4.43 15.72
N ASP A 191 -19.90 -4.66 14.42
CA ASP A 191 -19.50 -5.97 13.90
C ASP A 191 -18.07 -6.29 14.35
N ILE A 192 -17.95 -7.12 15.38
CA ILE A 192 -16.67 -7.52 15.98
C ILE A 192 -16.13 -8.76 15.26
N LEU A 193 -14.88 -8.68 14.85
CA LEU A 193 -14.03 -9.78 14.42
C LEU A 193 -13.04 -10.12 15.54
N GLU A 194 -12.56 -11.36 15.58
CA GLU A 194 -11.61 -11.83 16.59
C GLU A 194 -10.58 -12.78 16.00
N GLY A 195 -9.45 -12.95 16.70
CA GLY A 195 -8.31 -13.74 16.26
C GLY A 195 -7.01 -13.20 16.85
N THR A 196 -5.88 -13.45 16.19
CA THR A 196 -4.58 -12.95 16.65
C THR A 196 -4.30 -11.52 16.17
N VAL A 197 -3.27 -10.87 16.73
CA VAL A 197 -2.74 -9.58 16.23
C VAL A 197 -2.45 -9.66 14.72
N LYS A 198 -1.89 -10.79 14.27
CA LYS A 198 -1.61 -11.02 12.85
C LYS A 198 -2.90 -11.03 12.01
N ASP A 199 -3.95 -11.69 12.48
CA ASP A 199 -5.23 -11.78 11.75
C ASP A 199 -5.90 -10.41 11.64
N ALA A 200 -5.85 -9.61 12.72
CA ALA A 200 -6.32 -8.23 12.72
C ALA A 200 -5.56 -7.37 11.70
N TRP A 201 -4.24 -7.49 11.69
CA TRP A 201 -3.36 -6.75 10.79
C TRP A 201 -3.52 -7.17 9.32
N GLU A 202 -3.71 -8.46 9.02
CA GLU A 202 -3.89 -8.94 7.64
C GLU A 202 -5.29 -8.62 7.08
N SER A 203 -6.33 -8.68 7.91
CA SER A 203 -7.72 -8.52 7.47
C SER A 203 -8.19 -7.07 7.40
N ASN A 204 -7.50 -6.13 8.06
CA ASN A 204 -7.93 -4.74 8.17
C ASN A 204 -6.85 -3.75 7.69
N PRO A 205 -7.04 -3.15 6.49
CA PRO A 205 -6.13 -2.13 5.96
C PRO A 205 -5.89 -0.94 6.90
N ASN A 206 -6.91 -0.54 7.69
CA ASN A 206 -6.80 0.58 8.61
C ASN A 206 -5.90 0.30 9.82
N ILE A 207 -5.72 -0.98 10.15
CA ILE A 207 -4.74 -1.43 11.15
C ILE A 207 -3.37 -1.54 10.47
N LYS A 208 -3.33 -2.16 9.28
CA LYS A 208 -2.10 -2.42 8.51
C LYS A 208 -1.31 -1.17 8.11
N ASP A 209 -1.99 -0.15 7.61
CA ASP A 209 -1.36 1.06 7.06
C ASP A 209 -1.06 2.12 8.14
N ASN A 210 -1.41 1.83 9.39
CA ASN A 210 -1.06 2.67 10.52
C ASN A 210 0.27 2.17 11.12
N ASP A 211 1.36 2.91 10.94
CA ASP A 211 2.65 2.66 11.61
C ASP A 211 2.48 2.59 13.15
N LEU A 212 1.34 3.06 13.69
CA LEU A 212 0.87 2.96 15.08
C LEU A 212 -0.35 2.03 15.20
N SER A 213 -0.28 0.83 14.60
CA SER A 213 -1.18 -0.31 14.84
C SER A 213 -1.17 -0.68 16.33
N GLU A 214 -1.78 0.17 17.12
CA GLU A 214 -1.72 0.20 18.56
C GLU A 214 -2.98 -0.42 19.14
N LEU A 215 -2.77 -1.16 20.21
CA LEU A 215 -3.81 -1.53 21.15
C LEU A 215 -4.62 -0.28 21.55
N CYS A 216 -5.94 -0.42 21.59
CA CYS A 216 -6.82 0.63 22.12
C CYS A 216 -6.36 1.09 23.51
N LYS A 217 -6.11 2.41 23.69
CA LYS A 217 -5.65 2.98 24.97
C LYS A 217 -6.59 2.67 26.13
N THR A 218 -7.91 2.65 25.88
CA THR A 218 -8.88 2.26 26.91
C THR A 218 -8.69 0.81 27.35
N CYS A 219 -8.42 -0.10 26.40
CA CYS A 219 -8.12 -1.48 26.73
C CYS A 219 -6.78 -1.61 27.44
N LYS A 220 -5.73 -0.91 26.97
CA LYS A 220 -4.41 -0.91 27.61
C LYS A 220 -4.50 -0.49 29.08
N ASN A 221 -5.10 0.66 29.36
CA ASN A 221 -5.24 1.19 30.72
C ASN A 221 -6.14 0.30 31.60
N ARG A 222 -7.10 -0.43 31.00
CA ARG A 222 -7.91 -1.40 31.76
C ARG A 222 -7.07 -2.61 32.17
N ALA A 223 -6.34 -3.21 31.22
CA ALA A 223 -5.48 -4.36 31.50
C ALA A 223 -4.36 -4.04 32.51
N GLU A 224 -3.70 -2.89 32.39
CA GLU A 224 -2.67 -2.48 33.35
C GLU A 224 -3.23 -2.35 34.77
N ARG A 225 -4.47 -1.86 34.93
CA ARG A 225 -5.13 -1.78 36.24
C ARG A 225 -5.56 -3.15 36.78
N GLU A 226 -6.04 -4.04 35.91
CA GLU A 226 -6.42 -5.41 36.31
C GLU A 226 -5.16 -6.19 36.74
N ASN A 227 -4.07 -6.14 35.97
CA ASN A 227 -2.79 -6.76 36.31
C ASN A 227 -2.19 -6.21 37.62
N ALA A 228 -2.29 -4.90 37.86
CA ALA A 228 -1.81 -4.30 39.10
C ALA A 228 -2.58 -4.80 40.33
N LYS A 229 -3.91 -4.93 40.21
CA LYS A 229 -4.75 -5.48 41.28
C LYS A 229 -4.46 -6.96 41.55
N GLU A 230 -4.27 -7.74 40.49
CA GLU A 230 -3.89 -9.16 40.63
C GLU A 230 -2.55 -9.32 41.33
N ALA A 231 -1.54 -8.50 40.97
CA ALA A 231 -0.25 -8.51 41.63
C ALA A 231 -0.35 -8.17 43.13
N GLU A 232 -1.18 -7.20 43.49
CA GLU A 232 -1.43 -6.84 44.89
C GLU A 232 -2.10 -7.98 45.66
N GLN A 233 -3.11 -8.63 45.07
CA GLN A 233 -3.79 -9.78 45.67
C GLN A 233 -2.86 -10.97 45.88
N VAL A 234 -1.97 -11.26 44.92
CA VAL A 234 -0.96 -12.32 45.06
C VAL A 234 0.01 -12.00 46.19
N ILE A 235 0.44 -10.74 46.32
CA ILE A 235 1.31 -10.31 47.43
C ILE A 235 0.61 -10.46 48.78
N GLU A 236 -0.68 -10.12 48.86
CA GLU A 236 -1.47 -10.27 50.09
C GLU A 236 -1.70 -11.74 50.45
N ALA A 237 -1.92 -12.62 49.48
CA ALA A 237 -2.15 -14.06 49.71
C ALA A 237 -0.90 -14.84 50.17
N VAL A 238 0.30 -14.27 50.00
CA VAL A 238 1.58 -14.89 50.40
C VAL A 238 2.13 -14.28 51.71
N LYS A 239 1.46 -13.25 52.26
CA LYS A 239 1.72 -12.69 53.59
C LYS A 239 0.99 -13.46 54.67
#